data_AF-B3SC52-F1
#
_entry.id   AF-B3SC52-F1
#
_cell.length_a   1.000
_cell.length_b   1.000
_cell.length_c   1.000
_cell.angle_alpha   90.00
_cell.angle_beta   90.00
_cell.angle_gamma   90.00
#
_symmetry.space_group_name_H-M   'P 1'
#
loop_
_entity.id
_entity.type
_entity.pdbx_description
1 polymer ?
#
loop_
_entity_poly.entity_id
_entity_poly.type
_entity_poly.pdbx_seq_one_letter_code
_entity_poly.pdbx_strand_id
1 'polypeptide(L)' 'SVGGPKSTTLKEDDLIIIQPNVDRFKTAPQISVALREEYGLNVSVTTNSRRLRKVGLYGRRP' A
#
# COMPACT_ATOMS: atom_id res chain seq x y z
N SER A 1 13.37 -22.53 -9.18
CA SER A 1 12.61 -21.39 -9.71
C SER A 1 12.69 -20.23 -8.74
N VAL A 2 13.47 -19.21 -9.05
CA VAL A 2 13.52 -17.99 -8.21
C VAL A 2 12.23 -17.22 -8.52
N GLY A 3 11.26 -17.33 -7.61
CA GLY A 3 9.94 -16.74 -7.79
C GLY A 3 10.06 -15.24 -8.03
N GLY A 4 9.52 -14.77 -9.16
CA GLY A 4 9.48 -13.35 -9.48
C GLY A 4 8.77 -12.55 -8.37
N PRO A 5 9.00 -11.23 -8.30
CA PRO A 5 8.39 -10.39 -7.27
C PRO A 5 6.87 -10.61 -7.25
N LYS A 6 6.37 -11.07 -6.10
CA LYS A 6 4.95 -11.40 -5.93
C LYS A 6 4.14 -10.14 -6.19
N SER A 7 3.31 -10.16 -7.23
CA SER A 7 2.37 -9.06 -7.46
C SER A 7 1.36 -9.03 -6.31
N THR A 8 0.99 -7.83 -5.86
CA THR A 8 -0.15 -7.69 -4.96
C THR A 8 -1.40 -8.24 -5.63
N THR A 9 -2.21 -8.92 -4.82
CA THR A 9 -3.57 -9.35 -5.16
C THR A 9 -4.51 -8.16 -5.25
N LEU A 10 -5.68 -8.34 -5.88
CA LEU A 10 -6.70 -7.28 -5.96
C LEU A 10 -7.12 -6.80 -4.56
N LYS A 11 -7.28 -7.73 -3.61
CA LYS A 11 -7.64 -7.40 -2.22
C LYS A 11 -6.58 -6.56 -1.51
N GLU A 12 -5.29 -6.87 -1.72
CA GLU A 12 -4.21 -6.05 -1.18
C GLU A 12 -4.19 -4.66 -1.80
N ASP A 13 -4.40 -4.56 -3.12
CA ASP A 13 -4.50 -3.27 -3.81
C ASP A 13 -5.66 -2.43 -3.26
N ASP A 14 -6.84 -3.01 -3.05
CA ASP A 14 -8.00 -2.31 -2.48
C ASP A 14 -7.70 -1.77 -1.09
N LEU A 15 -7.07 -2.58 -0.23
CA LEU A 15 -6.71 -2.16 1.13
C LEU A 15 -5.62 -1.07 1.12
N ILE A 16 -4.67 -1.11 0.19
CA ILE A 16 -3.68 -0.04 0.00
C ILE A 16 -4.37 1.28 -0.41
N ILE A 17 -5.42 1.21 -1.22
CA ILE A 17 -6.16 2.38 -1.75
C ILE A 17 -7.14 2.96 -0.72
N ILE A 18 -7.74 2.13 0.13
CA ILE A 18 -8.67 2.58 1.19
C ILE A 18 -7.96 3.43 2.24
N GLN A 19 -6.72 3.10 2.59
CA GLN A 19 -5.99 3.80 3.67
C GLN A 19 -5.82 5.32 3.42
N PRO A 20 -5.43 5.77 2.20
CA PRO A 20 -5.46 7.19 1.82
C PRO A 20 -6.84 7.87 1.82
N ASN A 21 -7.94 7.11 1.70
CA ASN A 21 -9.29 7.67 1.77
C ASN A 21 -9.72 7.90 3.22
N VAL A 22 -9.25 7.06 4.15
CA VAL A 22 -9.47 7.23 5.60
C VAL A 22 -8.58 8.35 6.14
N ASP A 23 -7.32 8.39 5.72
CA ASP A 23 -6.38 9.46 6.06
C ASP A 23 -5.49 9.80 4.87
N ARG A 24 -5.76 10.95 4.25
CA ARG A 24 -5.06 11.42 3.04
C ARG A 24 -3.56 11.65 3.24
N PHE A 25 -3.09 11.71 4.48
CA PHE A 25 -1.70 12.00 4.82
C PHE A 25 -0.92 10.75 5.24
N LYS A 26 -1.57 9.58 5.33
CA LYS A 26 -0.89 8.32 5.61
C LYS A 26 0.20 8.06 4.58
N THR A 27 1.43 7.93 5.06
CA THR A 27 2.60 7.63 4.25
C THR A 27 2.69 6.13 3.95
N ALA A 28 3.43 5.75 2.91
CA ALA A 28 3.60 4.34 2.55
C ALA A 28 4.16 3.44 3.69
N PRO A 29 5.09 3.90 4.57
CA PRO A 29 5.47 3.17 5.77
C PRO A 29 4.32 2.97 6.76
N GLN A 30 3.53 4.01 7.02
CA GLN A 30 2.37 3.91 7.92
C GLN A 30 1.31 2.96 7.36
N ILE A 31 1.09 2.97 6.04
CA ILE A 31 0.20 2.02 5.37
C ILE A 31 0.74 0.59 5.50
N SER A 32 2.06 0.38 5.40
CA SER A 32 2.66 -0.95 5.60
C SER A 32 2.42 -1.48 7.02
N VAL A 33 2.55 -0.62 8.03
CA VAL A 33 2.26 -0.95 9.43
C VAL A 33 0.76 -1.24 9.62
N ALA A 34 -0.13 -0.36 9.15
CA ALA A 34 -1.58 -0.56 9.25
C ALA A 34 -2.04 -1.85 8.58
N LEU A 35 -1.52 -2.17 7.38
CA LEU A 35 -1.84 -3.41 6.68
C LEU A 35 -1.42 -4.65 7.47
N ARG A 36 -0.28 -4.58 8.15
CA ARG A 36 0.21 -5.66 9.00
C ARG A 36 -0.62 -5.81 10.27
N GLU A 37 -0.95 -4.71 10.95
CA GLU A 37 -1.66 -4.71 12.23
C GLU A 37 -3.15 -5.03 12.07
N GLU A 38 -3.83 -4.43 11.08
CA GLU A 38 -5.27 -4.57 10.89
C GLU A 38 -5.63 -5.85 10.11
N TYR A 39 -4.80 -6.25 9.13
CA TYR A 39 -5.16 -7.31 8.16
C TYR A 39 -4.14 -8.46 8.12
N GLY A 40 -3.05 -8.41 8.89
CA GLY A 40 -1.99 -9.42 8.84
C GLY A 40 -1.22 -9.44 7.50
N LEU A 41 -1.32 -8.38 6.70
CA LEU A 41 -0.73 -8.32 5.37
C LEU A 41 0.67 -7.71 5.41
N ASN A 42 1.67 -8.49 5.01
CA ASN A 42 3.05 -8.04 4.95
C ASN A 42 3.40 -7.48 3.56
N VAL A 43 2.91 -6.26 3.27
CA VAL A 43 3.21 -5.56 2.02
C VAL A 43 4.38 -4.59 2.23
N SER A 44 5.42 -4.71 1.40
CA SER A 44 6.59 -3.83 1.47
C SER A 44 6.24 -2.37 1.18
N VAL A 45 6.94 -1.45 1.86
CA VAL A 45 6.81 0.00 1.65
C VAL A 45 6.99 0.38 0.18
N THR A 46 7.96 -0.23 -0.51
CA THR A 46 8.19 0.00 -1.95
C THR A 46 6.98 -0.38 -2.80
N THR A 47 6.31 -1.48 -2.45
CA THR A 47 5.08 -1.92 -3.16
C THR A 47 3.93 -0.96 -2.91
N ASN A 48 3.73 -0.54 -1.66
CA ASN A 48 2.72 0.48 -1.32
C ASN A 48 2.98 1.78 -2.08
N SER A 49 4.21 2.32 -2.05
CA SER A 49 4.58 3.52 -2.80
C SER A 49 4.31 3.40 -4.30
N ARG A 50 4.70 2.27 -4.90
CA ARG A 50 4.45 2.00 -6.32
C ARG A 50 2.96 1.96 -6.64
N ARG A 51 2.16 1.29 -5.82
CA ARG A 51 0.71 1.16 -6.01
C ARG A 51 0.00 2.50 -5.85
N LEU A 52 0.29 3.24 -4.78
CA LEU A 52 -0.21 4.60 -4.58
C LEU A 52 0.12 5.52 -5.76
N ARG A 53 1.32 5.40 -6.34
CA ARG A 53 1.70 6.20 -7.51
C ARG A 53 0.91 5.82 -8.75
N LYS A 54 0.68 4.52 -8.97
CA LYS A 54 -0.11 4.01 -10.09
C LYS A 54 -1.56 4.53 -10.07
N VAL A 55 -2.14 4.71 -8.90
CA VAL A 55 -3.52 5.20 -8.74
C VAL A 55 -3.62 6.72 -8.51
N GLY A 56 -2.52 7.46 -8.60
CA GLY A 56 -2.53 8.92 -8.42
C GLY A 56 -2.72 9.40 -6.96
N LEU A 57 -2.47 8.53 -5.99
CA LEU A 57 -2.56 8.83 -4.55
C LEU A 57 -1.19 9.08 -3.90
N TYR A 58 -0.09 8.90 -4.64
CA TYR A 58 1.27 9.17 -4.15
C TYR A 58 1.56 10.68 -4.17
N GLY A 59 1.96 11.24 -3.02
CA GLY A 59 2.44 12.61 -2.94
C GLY A 59 1.38 13.68 -2.70
N ARG A 60 0.19 13.33 -2.19
CA ARG A 60 -0.76 14.32 -1.62
C ARG A 60 -0.19 14.90 -0.31
N ARG A 61 0.83 15.73 -0.40
CA ARG A 61 1.15 16.73 0.61
C ARG A 61 0.50 18.05 0.17
N PRO A 62 0.01 18.88 1.11
CA PRO A 62 -0.44 20.24 0.81
C PRO A 62 0.63 21.04 0.09
#